data_AF-A0A316L9L5-F1
#
_entry.id   AF-A0A316L9L5-F1
#
_cell.length_a   1.000
_cell.length_b   1.000
_cell.length_c   1.000
_cell.angle_alpha   90.00
_cell.angle_beta   90.00
_cell.angle_gamma   90.00
#
_symmetry.space_group_name_H-M   'P 1'
#
loop_
_entity.id
_entity.type
_entity.pdbx_description
1 polymer ?
#
loop_
_entity_poly.entity_id
_entity_poly.type
_entity_poly.pdbx_seq_one_letter_code
_entity_poly.pdbx_strand_id
1 'polypeptide(L)'
;MKDLLLLLYECLTVILPGTLLFRTFRRREPFRTSPVWPVFLILYLSTVFHLTGAGALSDALRYGIHRPDQINLIPFSREIDRIAYFQNVLLFLPLGFLVPHISPRWSSFSGTAFTSFGFSLLIELSQLLNNRRTDVDDLILDTLGAVKLLFGP
;
A
#
# COMPACT_ATOMS: atom_id res chain seq x y z
N MET A 1 -1.56 -28.78 8.20
CA MET A 1 -1.21 -28.73 6.75
C MET A 1 -1.85 -27.54 6.04
N LYS A 2 -3.17 -27.32 6.15
CA LYS A 2 -3.84 -26.15 5.56
C LYS A 2 -3.30 -24.81 6.06
N ASP A 3 -3.03 -24.67 7.37
CA ASP A 3 -2.49 -23.41 7.91
C ASP A 3 -1.07 -23.09 7.45
N LEU A 4 -0.22 -24.11 7.31
CA LEU A 4 1.13 -23.94 6.75
C LEU A 4 1.06 -23.49 5.28
N LEU A 5 0.12 -24.01 4.50
CA LEU A 5 -0.10 -23.60 3.11
C LEU A 5 -0.62 -22.16 3.01
N LEU A 6 -1.51 -21.75 3.93
CA LEU A 6 -2.03 -20.38 3.98
C LEU A 6 -0.94 -19.38 4.41
N LEU A 7 -0.11 -19.74 5.39
CA LEU A 7 1.05 -18.93 5.79
C LEU A 7 2.06 -18.79 4.64
N LEU A 8 2.35 -19.88 3.93
CA LEU A 8 3.23 -19.83 2.75
C LEU A 8 2.65 -18.94 1.66
N TYR A 9 1.34 -19.03 1.41
CA TYR A 9 0.63 -18.15 0.48
C TYR A 9 0.76 -16.67 0.87
N GLU A 10 0.54 -16.34 2.14
CA GLU A 10 0.68 -14.97 2.67
C GLU A 10 2.11 -14.45 2.54
N CYS A 11 3.14 -15.28 2.75
CA CYS A 11 4.51 -14.86 2.48
C CYS A 11 4.74 -14.60 0.98
N LEU A 12 4.17 -15.44 0.10
CA LEU A 12 4.33 -15.32 -1.35
C LEU A 12 3.62 -14.09 -1.93
N THR A 13 2.47 -13.69 -1.39
CA THR A 13 1.74 -12.49 -1.85
C THR A 13 2.50 -11.19 -1.56
N VAL A 14 3.49 -11.20 -0.66
CA VAL A 14 4.36 -10.05 -0.40
C VAL A 14 5.68 -10.16 -1.17
N ILE A 15 6.31 -11.33 -1.14
CA ILE A 15 7.63 -11.56 -1.76
C ILE A 15 7.54 -11.51 -3.29
N LEU A 16 6.48 -12.08 -3.90
CA LEU A 16 6.37 -12.14 -5.36
C LEU A 16 6.15 -10.75 -5.97
N PRO A 17 5.21 -9.90 -5.51
CA PRO A 17 5.07 -8.55 -6.05
C PRO A 17 6.30 -7.69 -5.79
N GLY A 18 6.90 -7.77 -4.59
CA GLY A 18 8.13 -7.02 -4.28
C GLY A 18 9.30 -7.39 -5.21
N THR A 19 9.48 -8.68 -5.50
CA THR A 19 10.54 -9.15 -6.42
C THR A 19 10.22 -8.84 -7.89
N LEU A 20 8.96 -8.88 -8.31
CA LEU A 20 8.53 -8.49 -9.66
C LEU A 20 8.71 -6.98 -9.90
N LEU A 21 8.28 -6.15 -8.95
CA LEU A 21 8.50 -4.70 -8.98
C LEU A 21 9.99 -4.38 -9.02
N PHE A 22 10.80 -5.05 -8.19
CA PHE A 22 12.25 -4.91 -8.28
C PHE A 22 12.79 -5.29 -9.66
N ARG A 23 12.34 -6.39 -10.26
CA ARG A 23 12.76 -6.78 -11.62
C ARG A 23 12.38 -5.74 -12.67
N THR A 24 11.23 -5.08 -12.55
CA THR A 24 10.86 -3.99 -13.46
C THR A 24 11.73 -2.75 -13.24
N PHE A 25 12.14 -2.48 -12.01
CA PHE A 25 12.92 -1.29 -11.66
C PHE A 25 14.45 -1.51 -11.70
N ARG A 26 14.95 -2.76 -11.79
CA ARG A 26 16.39 -3.10 -11.78
C ARG A 26 17.24 -2.37 -12.83
N ARG A 27 16.60 -1.87 -13.89
CA ARG A 27 17.27 -1.13 -14.98
C ARG A 27 17.32 0.38 -14.74
N ARG A 28 16.67 0.86 -13.67
CA ARG A 28 16.60 2.27 -13.26
C ARG A 28 17.54 2.49 -12.08
N GLU A 29 18.24 3.63 -12.07
CA GLU A 29 18.93 4.06 -10.86
C GLU A 29 17.90 4.47 -9.80
N PRO A 30 18.13 4.21 -8.52
CA PRO A 30 19.33 3.60 -7.92
C PRO A 30 19.23 2.05 -7.77
N PHE A 31 18.14 1.44 -8.23
CA PHE A 31 17.89 -0.01 -8.12
C PHE A 31 18.88 -0.88 -8.92
N ARG A 32 19.60 -0.29 -9.88
CA ARG A 32 20.62 -0.97 -10.69
C ARG A 32 21.94 -1.18 -9.94
N THR A 33 22.30 -0.26 -9.04
CA THR A 33 23.65 -0.15 -8.49
C THR A 33 23.80 -0.72 -7.08
N SER A 34 22.70 -0.89 -6.33
CA SER A 34 22.76 -1.39 -4.95
C SER A 34 21.68 -2.44 -4.65
N PRO A 35 22.06 -3.57 -4.01
CA PRO A 35 21.11 -4.59 -3.56
C PRO A 35 20.30 -4.16 -2.32
N VAL A 36 20.54 -2.97 -1.76
CA VAL A 36 19.77 -2.46 -0.61
C VAL A 36 18.34 -2.10 -1.02
N TRP A 37 18.13 -1.61 -2.23
CA TRP A 37 16.81 -1.18 -2.72
C TRP A 37 15.75 -2.28 -2.83
N PRO A 38 16.03 -3.50 -3.35
CA PRO A 38 15.05 -4.58 -3.33
C PRO A 38 14.67 -4.98 -1.91
N VAL A 39 15.64 -5.05 -0.99
CA VAL A 39 15.40 -5.39 0.41
C VAL A 39 14.52 -4.31 1.05
N PHE A 40 14.86 -3.04 0.84
CA PHE A 40 14.04 -1.91 1.28
C PHE A 40 12.62 -1.98 0.73
N LEU A 41 12.44 -2.23 -0.57
CA LEU A 41 11.12 -2.32 -1.20
C LEU A 41 10.28 -3.47 -0.63
N ILE A 42 10.89 -4.65 -0.43
CA ILE A 42 10.20 -5.81 0.15
C ILE A 42 9.80 -5.52 1.60
N LEU A 43 10.71 -4.99 2.42
CA LEU A 43 10.43 -4.65 3.82
C LEU A 43 9.37 -3.55 3.92
N TYR A 44 9.44 -2.55 3.06
CA TYR A 44 8.47 -1.46 2.97
C TYR A 44 7.08 -2.01 2.63
N LEU A 45 6.93 -2.79 1.55
CA LEU A 45 5.65 -3.38 1.17
C LEU A 45 5.10 -4.32 2.25
N SER A 46 5.98 -5.11 2.90
CA SER A 46 5.60 -5.96 4.03
C SER A 46 5.04 -5.15 5.19
N THR A 47 5.69 -4.03 5.52
CA THR A 47 5.29 -3.14 6.61
C THR A 47 3.97 -2.47 6.31
N VAL A 48 3.78 -1.96 5.09
CA VAL A 48 2.53 -1.35 4.66
C VAL A 48 1.40 -2.36 4.78
N PHE A 49 1.51 -3.53 4.15
CA PHE A 49 0.44 -4.53 4.18
C PHE A 49 0.12 -5.03 5.58
N HIS A 50 1.13 -5.18 6.44
CA HIS A 50 0.92 -5.59 7.83
C HIS A 50 0.21 -4.50 8.66
N LEU A 51 0.65 -3.25 8.57
CA LEU A 51 0.09 -2.15 9.37
C LEU A 51 -1.29 -1.71 8.87
N THR A 52 -1.51 -1.68 7.55
CA THR A 52 -2.84 -1.41 6.97
C THR A 52 -3.78 -2.61 7.03
N GLY A 53 -3.29 -3.77 7.44
CA GLY A 53 -4.07 -5.02 7.51
C GLY A 53 -4.70 -5.36 6.16
N ALA A 54 -3.91 -5.23 5.09
CA ALA A 54 -4.30 -5.60 3.74
C ALA A 54 -4.83 -7.04 3.72
N GLY A 55 -6.01 -7.24 3.13
CA GLY A 55 -6.64 -8.57 3.11
C GLY A 55 -6.03 -9.47 2.04
N ALA A 56 -5.80 -10.72 2.42
CA ALA A 56 -5.33 -11.76 1.53
C ALA A 56 -6.50 -12.65 1.08
N LEU A 57 -6.33 -13.39 -0.02
CA LEU A 57 -7.33 -14.38 -0.43
C LEU A 57 -7.54 -15.47 0.64
N SER A 58 -6.51 -15.74 1.46
CA SER A 58 -6.61 -16.62 2.62
C SER A 58 -7.65 -16.13 3.63
N ASP A 59 -7.77 -14.83 3.82
CA ASP A 59 -8.77 -14.23 4.71
C ASP A 59 -10.18 -14.42 4.14
N ALA A 60 -10.37 -14.22 2.84
CA ALA A 60 -11.66 -14.40 2.19
C ALA A 60 -12.14 -15.86 2.30
N LEU A 61 -11.22 -16.82 2.19
CA LEU A 61 -11.52 -18.24 2.37
C LEU A 61 -11.82 -18.60 3.83
N ARG A 62 -11.28 -17.87 4.81
CA ARG A 62 -11.49 -18.10 6.24
C ARG A 62 -12.76 -17.45 6.77
N TYR A 63 -13.02 -16.21 6.37
CA TYR A 63 -14.07 -15.37 6.93
C TYR A 63 -15.28 -15.17 5.99
N GLY A 64 -15.14 -15.57 4.72
CA GLY A 64 -16.10 -15.29 3.66
C GLY A 64 -15.82 -13.96 2.95
N ILE A 65 -16.45 -13.77 1.79
CA ILE A 65 -16.33 -12.53 1.00
C ILE A 65 -17.49 -11.60 1.37
N HIS A 66 -17.16 -10.36 1.74
CA HIS A 66 -18.04 -9.19 1.83
C HIS A 66 -19.21 -9.23 2.84
N ARG A 67 -19.34 -8.12 3.57
CA ARG A 67 -20.58 -7.62 4.18
C ARG A 67 -20.83 -6.18 3.72
N PRO A 68 -22.08 -5.79 3.40
CA PRO A 68 -22.39 -4.48 2.84
C PRO A 68 -22.06 -3.30 3.77
N ASP A 69 -21.88 -3.52 5.06
CA ASP A 69 -21.49 -2.50 6.05
C ASP A 69 -19.99 -2.20 6.10
N GLN A 70 -19.18 -2.87 5.27
CA GLN A 70 -17.72 -2.71 5.25
C GLN A 70 -17.23 -1.55 4.38
N ILE A 71 -18.06 -0.97 3.51
CA ILE A 71 -17.63 0.08 2.59
C ILE A 71 -18.15 1.44 3.08
N ASN A 72 -17.23 2.35 3.42
CA ASN A 72 -17.54 3.75 3.70
C ASN A 72 -17.07 4.66 2.56
N LEU A 73 -18.01 5.18 1.78
CA LEU A 73 -17.73 6.14 0.70
C LEU A 73 -18.05 7.58 1.08
N ILE A 74 -18.52 7.83 2.31
CA ILE A 74 -18.88 9.18 2.76
C ILE A 74 -17.65 9.77 3.47
N PRO A 75 -16.98 10.75 2.86
CA PRO A 75 -15.78 11.33 3.45
C PRO A 75 -16.10 12.08 4.74
N PHE A 76 -15.23 11.97 5.74
CA PHE A 76 -15.30 12.60 7.05
C PHE A 76 -16.62 12.32 7.80
N SER A 77 -17.25 11.18 7.52
CA SER A 77 -18.49 10.75 8.16
C SER A 77 -18.28 10.17 9.55
N ARG A 78 -17.03 9.87 9.92
CA ARG A 78 -16.64 9.23 11.18
C ARG A 78 -15.80 10.16 12.04
N GLU A 79 -15.70 9.83 13.32
CA GLU A 79 -14.79 10.52 14.23
C GLU A 79 -13.35 10.37 13.73
N ILE A 80 -12.60 11.47 13.78
CA ILE A 80 -11.22 11.53 13.33
C ILE A 80 -10.34 10.76 14.32
N ASP A 81 -9.94 9.54 13.95
CA ASP A 81 -8.85 8.84 14.62
C ASP A 81 -7.51 9.39 14.13
N ARG A 82 -6.99 10.36 14.88
CA ARG A 82 -5.72 11.04 14.54
C ARG A 82 -4.54 10.08 14.48
N ILE A 83 -4.56 9.01 15.27
CA ILE A 83 -3.45 8.06 15.32
C ILE A 83 -3.49 7.19 14.06
N ALA A 84 -4.67 6.65 13.71
CA ALA A 84 -4.85 5.88 12.49
C ALA A 84 -4.52 6.70 11.24
N TYR A 85 -5.04 7.93 11.15
CA TYR A 85 -4.79 8.83 10.02
C TYR A 85 -3.31 9.23 9.91
N PHE A 86 -2.64 9.45 11.03
CA PHE A 86 -1.21 9.73 11.02
C PHE A 86 -0.39 8.52 10.57
N GLN A 87 -0.76 7.30 10.98
CA GLN A 87 -0.11 6.07 10.53
C GLN A 87 -0.24 5.89 9.02
N ASN A 88 -1.44 6.09 8.48
CA ASN A 88 -1.73 6.01 7.05
C ASN A 88 -0.86 6.99 6.25
N VAL A 89 -0.82 8.26 6.65
CA VAL A 89 0.08 9.26 6.04
C VAL A 89 1.55 8.86 6.15
N LEU A 90 2.01 8.39 7.31
CA LEU A 90 3.41 8.00 7.55
C LEU A 90 3.85 6.85 6.64
N LEU A 91 2.95 5.88 6.40
CA LEU A 91 3.19 4.73 5.53
C LEU A 91 3.39 5.14 4.06
N PHE A 92 2.83 6.27 3.64
CA PHE A 92 2.93 6.75 2.27
C PHE A 92 4.11 7.69 2.02
N LEU A 93 4.83 8.12 3.07
CA LEU A 93 6.03 8.94 2.93
C LEU A 93 7.15 8.24 2.13
N PRO A 94 7.50 6.97 2.41
CA PRO A 94 8.51 6.28 1.62
C PRO A 94 8.08 6.08 0.15
N LEU A 95 6.77 5.94 -0.11
CA LEU A 95 6.25 5.86 -1.47
C LEU A 95 6.54 7.14 -2.25
N GLY A 96 6.25 8.30 -1.65
CA GLY A 96 6.54 9.60 -2.25
C GLY A 96 8.02 9.71 -2.65
N PHE A 97 8.93 9.30 -1.77
CA PHE A 97 10.36 9.27 -2.08
C PHE A 97 10.73 8.26 -3.19
N LEU A 98 10.10 7.08 -3.22
CA LEU A 98 10.39 6.04 -4.21
C LEU A 98 9.93 6.41 -5.63
N VAL A 99 8.81 7.12 -5.79
CA VAL A 99 8.22 7.41 -7.11
C VAL A 99 9.18 8.14 -8.06
N PRO A 100 9.86 9.24 -7.67
CA PRO A 100 10.84 9.92 -8.52
C PRO A 100 12.03 9.04 -8.92
N HIS A 101 12.48 8.18 -8.00
CA HIS A 101 13.59 7.27 -8.22
C HIS A 101 13.22 6.11 -9.16
N ILE A 102 11.97 5.64 -9.10
CA ILE A 102 11.48 4.61 -10.02
C ILE A 102 11.35 5.17 -11.44
N SER A 103 10.83 6.39 -11.58
CA SER A 103 10.65 7.00 -12.89
C SER A 103 10.50 8.52 -12.84
N PRO A 104 11.39 9.27 -13.51
CA PRO A 104 11.26 10.72 -13.67
C PRO A 104 9.96 11.16 -14.36
N ARG A 105 9.29 10.27 -15.11
CA ARG A 105 8.00 10.59 -15.74
C ARG A 105 6.85 10.69 -14.73
N TRP A 106 6.94 9.94 -13.64
CA TRP A 106 5.93 9.89 -12.58
C TRP A 106 6.27 10.81 -11.40
N SER A 107 7.43 11.48 -11.44
CA SER A 107 7.88 12.44 -10.44
C SER A 107 7.18 13.80 -10.52
N SER A 108 6.14 13.95 -11.34
CA SER A 108 5.28 15.13 -11.34
C SER A 108 4.25 15.02 -10.21
N PHE A 109 3.67 16.15 -9.82
CA PHE A 109 2.57 16.20 -8.85
C PHE A 109 1.48 15.19 -9.19
N SER A 110 0.98 15.23 -10.43
CA SER A 110 -0.08 14.33 -10.90
C SER A 110 0.36 12.87 -10.96
N GLY A 111 1.62 12.61 -11.34
CA GLY A 111 2.16 11.25 -11.38
C GLY A 111 2.25 10.63 -9.98
N THR A 112 2.71 11.41 -9.01
CA THR A 112 2.81 11.01 -7.59
C THR A 112 1.42 10.82 -6.97
N ALA A 113 0.50 11.75 -7.24
CA ALA A 113 -0.89 11.64 -6.80
C ALA A 113 -1.54 10.36 -7.34
N PHE A 114 -1.40 10.09 -8.64
CA PHE A 114 -2.00 8.90 -9.25
C PHE A 114 -1.40 7.59 -8.74
N THR A 115 -0.08 7.52 -8.56
CA THR A 115 0.58 6.32 -8.02
C THR A 115 0.21 6.08 -6.56
N SER A 116 0.15 7.14 -5.75
CA SER A 116 -0.22 7.05 -4.34
C SER A 116 -1.69 6.68 -4.17
N PHE A 117 -2.58 7.34 -4.91
CA PHE A 117 -4.00 7.00 -4.96
C PHE A 117 -4.22 5.56 -5.39
N GLY A 118 -3.58 5.11 -6.47
CA GLY A 118 -3.72 3.74 -6.96
C GLY A 118 -3.22 2.71 -5.94
N PHE A 119 -2.12 3.01 -5.24
CA PHE A 119 -1.60 2.12 -4.21
C PHE A 119 -2.51 2.06 -2.97
N SER A 120 -3.02 3.20 -2.50
CA SER A 120 -3.99 3.24 -1.41
C SER A 120 -5.29 2.52 -1.79
N LEU A 121 -5.80 2.74 -3.01
CA LEU A 121 -6.96 2.02 -3.53
C LEU A 121 -6.75 0.50 -3.55
N LEU A 122 -5.55 0.02 -3.90
CA LEU A 122 -5.25 -1.42 -3.85
C LEU A 122 -5.31 -1.98 -2.42
N ILE A 123 -4.86 -1.21 -1.43
CA ILE A 123 -4.93 -1.59 -0.02
C ILE A 123 -6.39 -1.64 0.43
N GLU A 124 -7.16 -0.59 0.18
CA GLU A 124 -8.58 -0.50 0.50
C GLU A 124 -9.38 -1.65 -0.14
N LEU A 125 -9.15 -1.93 -1.43
CA LEU A 125 -9.80 -3.06 -2.12
C LEU A 125 -9.36 -4.42 -1.56
N SER A 126 -8.11 -4.55 -1.10
CA SER A 126 -7.64 -5.79 -0.47
C SER A 126 -8.35 -6.07 0.84
N GLN A 127 -8.67 -5.04 1.64
CA GLN A 127 -9.38 -5.18 2.91
C GLN A 127 -10.80 -5.74 2.75
N LEU A 128 -11.41 -5.61 1.57
CA LEU A 128 -12.69 -6.26 1.26
C LEU A 128 -12.60 -7.80 1.26
N LEU A 129 -11.38 -8.34 1.18
CA LEU A 129 -11.13 -9.78 1.32
C LEU A 129 -11.12 -10.24 2.78
N ASN A 130 -11.09 -9.32 3.75
CA ASN A 130 -11.10 -9.65 5.17
C ASN A 130 -12.23 -8.91 5.91
N ASN A 131 -12.25 -8.99 7.24
CA ASN A 131 -13.27 -8.38 8.07
C ASN A 131 -13.01 -6.88 8.38
N ARG A 132 -12.07 -6.22 7.69
CA ARG A 132 -11.84 -4.78 7.83
C ARG A 132 -12.87 -3.98 7.04
N ARG A 133 -12.90 -2.68 7.30
CA ARG A 133 -13.75 -1.73 6.59
C ARG A 133 -12.88 -0.86 5.72
N THR A 134 -13.32 -0.66 4.50
CA THR A 134 -12.73 0.24 3.52
C THR A 134 -13.26 1.64 3.75
N ASP A 135 -12.37 2.64 3.79
CA ASP A 135 -12.72 4.04 4.06
C ASP A 135 -12.14 4.99 3.00
N VAL A 136 -13.00 5.84 2.44
CA VAL A 136 -12.59 6.88 1.48
C VAL A 136 -11.67 7.91 2.13
N ASP A 137 -11.75 8.09 3.45
CA ASP A 137 -10.88 9.01 4.18
C ASP A 137 -9.41 8.57 4.11
N ASP A 138 -9.15 7.28 4.28
CA ASP A 138 -7.80 6.71 4.22
C ASP A 138 -7.19 6.92 2.83
N LEU A 139 -7.99 6.68 1.79
CA LEU A 139 -7.62 6.90 0.40
C LEU A 139 -7.27 8.37 0.08
N ILE A 140 -8.02 9.31 0.63
CA ILE A 140 -7.74 10.75 0.47
C ILE A 140 -6.47 11.13 1.23
N LEU A 141 -6.35 10.72 2.49
CA LEU A 141 -5.25 11.10 3.38
C LEU A 141 -3.91 10.53 2.93
N ASP A 142 -3.87 9.27 2.50
CA ASP A 142 -2.68 8.62 1.94
C ASP A 142 -2.16 9.34 0.69
N THR A 143 -3.09 9.68 -0.20
CA THR A 143 -2.78 10.40 -1.44
C THR A 143 -2.22 11.78 -1.15
N LEU A 144 -2.84 12.52 -0.23
CA LEU A 144 -2.39 13.87 0.16
C LEU A 144 -1.05 13.83 0.90
N GLY A 145 -0.85 12.84 1.78
CA GLY A 145 0.39 12.65 2.54
C GLY A 145 1.59 12.45 1.63
N ALA A 146 1.48 11.55 0.64
CA ALA A 146 2.56 11.28 -0.32
C ALA A 146 2.90 12.51 -1.17
N VAL A 147 1.89 13.23 -1.66
CA VAL A 147 2.08 14.41 -2.52
C VAL A 147 2.67 15.57 -1.74
N LYS A 148 2.18 15.83 -0.52
CA LYS A 148 2.68 16.92 0.34
C LYS A 148 4.14 16.72 0.70
N LEU A 149 4.61 15.49 0.91
CA LEU A 149 6.03 15.24 1.20
C LEU A 149 6.96 15.72 0.08
N LEU A 150 6.58 15.50 -1.18
CA LEU A 150 7.43 15.80 -2.34
C LEU A 150 7.34 17.25 -2.84
N PHE A 151 6.18 17.88 -2.67
CA PHE A 151 5.88 19.19 -3.25
C PHE A 151 5.45 20.25 -2.22
N GLY A 152 5.39 19.87 -0.95
CA GLY A 152 5.11 20.81 0.14
C GLY A 152 6.28 21.76 0.38
N PRO A 153 5.99 22.99 0.84
CA PRO A 153 7.01 23.93 1.28
C PRO A 153 7.74 23.45 2.54
#